data_AF-A0A2V5MFQ4-F1
#
_entry.id   AF-A0A2V5MFQ4-F1
#
_cell.length_a   1.000
_cell.length_b   1.000
_cell.length_c   1.000
_cell.angle_alpha   90.00
_cell.angle_beta   90.00
_cell.angle_gamma   90.00
#
_symmetry.space_group_name_H-M   'P 1'
#
loop_
_entity.id
_entity.type
_entity.pdbx_description
1 polymer ?
#
loop_
_entity_poly.entity_id
_entity_poly.type
_entity_poly.pdbx_seq_one_letter_code
_entity_poly.pdbx_strand_id
1 'polypeptide(L)'
;MPTDDIALLREYVSSNSEEAFATLVARHINLIYSVALRQVRDAHLAEEVTQVVFIILARKAGSLSSKTILSGWLCRTARYASANALTIQRRRQRREQEAAMQSVLNESESDAWTHIAPLLDTALARLGEKDHDAIVLRFFEGRSLNEVGAALGASEEAAKKRVNRAVEKLRTFFTKHSVTLSAATIVGAVSSSAVQAAPVALAKSVTAVAFAKGAAVSASTLTLLEGALKIMAWTKAKTAIVVTAAALATGTTT
;
A
#
# COMPACT_ATOMS: atom_id res chain seq x y z
N MET A 1 38.20 2.03 -0.60
CA MET A 1 37.40 3.02 -1.37
C MET A 1 35.94 2.66 -1.20
N PRO A 2 35.01 3.60 -0.90
CA PRO A 2 33.60 3.27 -0.88
C PRO A 2 33.20 2.94 -2.31
N THR A 3 33.08 1.65 -2.63
CA THR A 3 32.68 1.18 -3.96
C THR A 3 31.31 1.75 -4.28
N ASP A 4 31.16 2.38 -5.44
CA ASP A 4 29.87 2.92 -5.91
C ASP A 4 28.81 1.80 -5.96
N ASP A 5 27.58 2.09 -5.55
CA ASP A 5 26.49 1.11 -5.51
C ASP A 5 26.21 0.54 -6.90
N ILE A 6 26.37 1.35 -7.95
CA ILE A 6 26.23 0.90 -9.34
C ILE A 6 27.41 0.01 -9.76
N ALA A 7 28.61 0.23 -9.24
CA ALA A 7 29.75 -0.65 -9.50
C ALA A 7 29.54 -2.03 -8.87
N LEU A 8 29.10 -2.09 -7.60
CA LEU A 8 28.75 -3.35 -6.92
C LEU A 8 27.61 -4.08 -7.65
N LEU A 9 26.62 -3.34 -8.15
CA LEU A 9 25.51 -3.92 -8.91
C LEU A 9 25.98 -4.50 -10.25
N ARG A 10 26.92 -3.85 -10.95
CA ARG A 10 27.50 -4.38 -12.18
C ARG A 10 28.34 -5.61 -11.93
N GLU A 11 29.14 -5.61 -10.86
CA GLU A 11 29.94 -6.77 -10.47
C GLU A 11 29.05 -7.99 -10.19
N TYR A 12 27.94 -7.78 -9.46
CA TYR A 12 26.92 -8.81 -9.26
C TYR A 12 26.38 -9.33 -10.61
N VAL A 13 26.06 -8.44 -11.55
CA VAL A 13 25.51 -8.87 -12.86
C VAL A 13 26.54 -9.60 -13.72
N SER A 14 27.80 -9.17 -13.74
CA SER A 14 28.83 -9.72 -14.62
C SER A 14 29.41 -11.04 -14.12
N SER A 15 29.56 -11.19 -12.80
CA SER A 15 30.28 -12.31 -12.18
C SER A 15 29.41 -13.16 -11.25
N ASN A 16 28.14 -12.79 -11.07
CA ASN A 16 27.26 -13.39 -10.07
C ASN A 16 27.87 -13.33 -8.64
N SER A 17 28.63 -12.25 -8.35
CA SER A 17 29.37 -12.05 -7.09
C SER A 17 28.42 -11.92 -5.90
N GLU A 18 28.48 -12.91 -5.00
CA GLU A 18 27.72 -12.92 -3.74
C GLU A 18 28.13 -11.82 -2.78
N GLU A 19 29.43 -11.57 -2.70
CA GLU A 19 29.99 -10.54 -1.83
C GLU A 19 29.54 -9.14 -2.24
N ALA A 20 29.51 -8.85 -3.55
CA ALA A 20 29.06 -7.56 -4.06
C ALA A 20 27.58 -7.30 -3.72
N PHE A 21 26.72 -8.31 -3.91
CA PHE A 21 25.31 -8.19 -3.58
C PHE A 21 25.06 -8.15 -2.06
N ALA A 22 25.78 -8.94 -1.27
CA ALA A 22 25.71 -8.89 0.19
C ALA A 22 26.08 -7.50 0.72
N THR A 23 27.08 -6.86 0.12
CA THR A 23 27.48 -5.48 0.44
C THR A 23 26.36 -4.49 0.14
N LEU A 24 25.67 -4.63 -0.99
CA LEU A 24 24.49 -3.81 -1.33
C LEU A 24 23.35 -4.01 -0.33
N VAL A 25 23.07 -5.26 0.03
CA VAL A 25 22.04 -5.58 1.04
C VAL A 25 22.40 -4.91 2.37
N ALA A 26 23.61 -5.12 2.87
CA ALA A 26 24.05 -4.56 4.14
C ALA A 26 23.93 -3.03 4.21
N ARG A 27 24.22 -2.33 3.09
CA ARG A 27 24.11 -0.87 3.01
C ARG A 27 22.68 -0.36 3.03
N HIS A 28 21.76 -1.04 2.36
CA HIS A 28 20.42 -0.52 2.11
C HIS A 28 19.32 -1.15 2.96
N ILE A 29 19.59 -2.27 3.63
CA ILE A 29 18.55 -3.05 4.32
C ILE A 29 17.78 -2.24 5.36
N ASN A 30 18.46 -1.44 6.18
CA ASN A 30 17.82 -0.60 7.20
C ASN A 30 16.87 0.41 6.56
N LEU A 31 17.29 1.07 5.48
CA LEU A 31 16.47 2.02 4.75
C LEU A 31 15.21 1.36 4.18
N ILE A 32 15.36 0.18 3.56
CA ILE A 32 14.24 -0.51 2.92
C ILE A 32 13.27 -1.06 3.94
N TYR A 33 13.77 -1.68 5.01
CA TYR A 33 12.98 -2.14 6.14
C TYR A 33 12.17 -0.99 6.75
N SER A 34 12.81 0.17 6.94
CA SER A 34 12.13 1.38 7.47
C SER A 34 11.00 1.87 6.57
N VAL A 35 11.20 1.86 5.25
CA VAL A 35 10.17 2.24 4.27
C VAL A 35 9.01 1.25 4.28
N ALA A 36 9.30 -0.05 4.39
CA ALA A 36 8.28 -1.08 4.48
C ALA A 36 7.49 -0.94 5.79
N LEU A 37 8.17 -0.89 6.94
CA LEU A 37 7.57 -0.82 8.26
C LEU A 37 6.67 0.40 8.45
N ARG A 38 7.07 1.58 7.94
CA ARG A 38 6.21 2.78 7.95
C ARG A 38 4.88 2.58 7.21
N GLN A 39 4.88 1.78 6.14
CA GLN A 39 3.70 1.56 5.32
C GLN A 39 2.82 0.43 5.85
N VAL A 40 3.42 -0.72 6.17
CA VAL A 40 2.67 -1.91 6.58
C VAL A 40 2.34 -1.94 8.06
N ARG A 41 3.10 -1.21 8.90
CA ARG A 41 2.94 -1.15 10.37
C ARG A 41 2.94 -2.52 11.07
N ASP A 42 3.57 -3.50 10.45
CA ASP A 42 3.73 -4.86 10.92
C ASP A 42 5.18 -5.28 10.66
N ALA A 43 5.88 -5.71 11.72
CA ALA A 43 7.30 -6.03 11.65
C ALA A 43 7.57 -7.23 10.73
N HIS A 44 6.74 -8.27 10.81
CA HIS A 44 6.91 -9.49 10.04
C HIS A 44 6.62 -9.26 8.55
N LEU A 45 5.53 -8.55 8.25
CA LEU A 45 5.21 -8.18 6.87
C LEU A 45 6.25 -7.21 6.29
N ALA A 46 6.86 -6.36 7.12
CA ALA A 46 7.95 -5.48 6.68
C ALA A 46 9.21 -6.27 6.31
N GLU A 47 9.53 -7.35 7.03
CA GLU A 47 10.61 -8.28 6.67
C GLU A 47 10.34 -8.96 5.34
N GLU A 48 9.12 -9.49 5.12
CA GLU A 48 8.73 -10.12 3.85
C GLU A 48 8.84 -9.15 2.68
N VAL A 49 8.34 -7.92 2.84
CA VAL A 49 8.44 -6.87 1.82
C VAL A 49 9.90 -6.54 1.51
N THR A 50 10.75 -6.45 2.54
CA THR A 50 12.18 -6.17 2.37
C THR A 50 12.86 -7.26 1.55
N GLN A 51 12.58 -8.52 1.84
CA GLN A 51 13.06 -9.66 1.04
C GLN A 51 12.61 -9.55 -0.42
N VAL A 52 11.33 -9.29 -0.66
CA VAL A 52 10.78 -9.12 -2.01
C VAL A 52 11.50 -8.03 -2.78
N VAL A 53 11.81 -6.88 -2.16
CA VAL A 53 12.51 -5.77 -2.82
C VAL A 53 13.89 -6.18 -3.31
N PHE A 54 14.66 -6.89 -2.49
CA PHE A 54 16.01 -7.33 -2.88
C PHE A 54 15.98 -8.50 -3.88
N ILE A 55 14.96 -9.36 -3.86
CA ILE A 55 14.72 -10.34 -4.92
C ILE A 55 14.41 -9.63 -6.26
N ILE A 56 13.60 -8.57 -6.24
CA ILE A 56 13.34 -7.75 -7.44
C ILE A 56 14.62 -7.07 -7.91
N LEU A 57 15.46 -6.57 -7.00
CA LEU A 57 16.76 -6.01 -7.34
C LEU A 57 17.63 -7.04 -8.06
N ALA A 58 17.82 -8.22 -7.48
CA ALA A 58 18.59 -9.31 -8.08
C ALA A 58 18.12 -9.64 -9.50
N ARG A 59 16.79 -9.79 -9.69
CA ARG A 59 16.19 -10.10 -11.00
C ARG A 59 16.30 -8.99 -12.02
N LYS A 60 16.32 -7.71 -11.59
CA LYS A 60 16.32 -6.55 -12.49
C LYS A 60 17.66 -5.85 -12.59
N ALA A 61 18.68 -6.30 -11.86
CA ALA A 61 20.00 -5.66 -11.77
C ALA A 61 20.58 -5.35 -13.15
N GLY A 62 20.56 -6.31 -14.08
CA GLY A 62 21.07 -6.13 -15.45
C GLY A 62 20.28 -5.15 -16.33
N SER A 63 19.06 -4.77 -15.91
CA SER A 63 18.21 -3.82 -16.65
C SER A 63 18.27 -2.38 -16.10
N LEU A 64 19.00 -2.15 -15.00
CA LEU A 64 19.12 -0.83 -14.39
C LEU A 64 20.20 -0.01 -15.11
N SER A 65 19.85 1.25 -15.45
CA SER A 65 20.78 2.18 -16.09
C SER A 65 21.90 2.58 -15.12
N SER A 66 23.08 2.86 -15.65
CA SER A 66 24.22 3.40 -14.88
C SER A 66 23.95 4.75 -14.21
N LYS A 67 22.92 5.49 -14.65
CA LYS A 67 22.47 6.76 -14.04
C LYS A 67 21.44 6.56 -12.91
N THR A 68 21.11 5.32 -12.55
CA THR A 68 20.07 5.05 -11.54
C THR A 68 20.59 5.36 -10.14
N ILE A 69 19.88 6.19 -9.39
CA ILE A 69 20.12 6.35 -7.95
C ILE A 69 19.49 5.14 -7.24
N LEU A 70 20.34 4.18 -6.83
CA LEU A 70 19.88 2.88 -6.33
C LEU A 70 18.96 3.01 -5.11
N SER A 71 19.32 3.84 -4.13
CA SER A 71 18.51 4.09 -2.93
C SER A 71 17.11 4.61 -3.27
N GLY A 72 17.00 5.55 -4.21
CA GLY A 72 15.73 6.09 -4.69
C GLY A 72 14.89 5.05 -5.43
N TRP A 73 15.54 4.21 -6.25
CA TRP A 73 14.88 3.09 -6.91
C TRP A 73 14.34 2.06 -5.91
N LEU A 74 15.15 1.66 -4.92
CA LEU A 74 14.77 0.70 -3.89
C LEU A 74 13.61 1.22 -3.03
N CYS A 75 13.64 2.49 -2.61
CA CYS A 75 12.54 3.11 -1.86
C CYS A 75 11.23 3.14 -2.67
N ARG A 76 11.30 3.27 -4.00
CA ARG A 76 10.13 3.20 -4.87
C ARG A 76 9.61 1.78 -5.01
N THR A 77 10.50 0.81 -5.19
CA THR A 77 10.16 -0.62 -5.23
C THR A 77 9.52 -1.07 -3.92
N ALA A 78 10.06 -0.65 -2.77
CA ALA A 78 9.52 -0.93 -1.44
C ALA A 78 8.11 -0.36 -1.25
N ARG A 79 7.83 0.84 -1.77
CA ARG A 79 6.48 1.41 -1.80
C ARG A 79 5.49 0.55 -2.59
N TYR A 80 5.87 0.10 -3.78
CA TYR A 80 4.99 -0.77 -4.59
C TYR A 80 4.75 -2.13 -3.92
N ALA A 81 5.81 -2.75 -3.37
CA ALA A 81 5.70 -4.02 -2.67
C ALA A 81 4.82 -3.90 -1.40
N SER A 82 4.99 -2.82 -0.62
CA SER A 82 4.15 -2.54 0.55
C SER A 82 2.68 -2.32 0.19
N ALA A 83 2.40 -1.56 -0.87
CA ALA A 83 1.03 -1.33 -1.34
C ALA A 83 0.36 -2.63 -1.80
N ASN A 84 1.11 -3.52 -2.45
CA ASN A 84 0.63 -4.85 -2.81
C ASN A 84 0.33 -5.69 -1.57
N ALA A 85 1.25 -5.71 -0.59
CA ALA A 85 1.08 -6.42 0.67
C ALA A 85 -0.18 -6.01 1.42
N LEU A 86 -0.40 -4.69 1.56
CA LEU A 86 -1.61 -4.15 2.18
C LEU A 86 -2.88 -4.52 1.40
N THR A 87 -2.82 -4.56 0.07
CA THR A 87 -3.97 -4.95 -0.76
C THR A 87 -4.32 -6.42 -0.53
N ILE A 88 -3.32 -7.30 -0.47
CA ILE A 88 -3.49 -8.73 -0.19
C ILE A 88 -4.02 -8.93 1.23
N GLN A 89 -3.45 -8.25 2.21
CA GLN A 89 -3.89 -8.30 3.61
C GLN A 89 -5.33 -7.83 3.76
N ARG A 90 -5.71 -6.70 3.15
CA ARG A 90 -7.11 -6.21 3.17
C ARG A 90 -8.07 -7.19 2.53
N ARG A 91 -7.69 -7.84 1.42
CA ARG A 91 -8.52 -8.88 0.78
C ARG A 91 -8.65 -10.12 1.67
N ARG A 92 -7.57 -10.50 2.37
CA ARG A 92 -7.58 -11.60 3.34
C ARG A 92 -8.48 -11.26 4.52
N GLN A 93 -8.28 -10.11 5.16
CA GLN A 93 -9.13 -9.60 6.24
C GLN A 93 -10.59 -9.50 5.81
N ARG A 94 -10.88 -9.03 4.59
CA ARG A 94 -12.26 -8.97 4.09
C ARG A 94 -12.88 -10.36 3.98
N ARG A 95 -12.14 -11.37 3.50
CA ARG A 95 -12.63 -12.76 3.45
C ARG A 95 -12.80 -13.36 4.85
N GLU A 96 -11.88 -13.08 5.76
CA GLU A 96 -11.95 -13.51 7.16
C GLU A 96 -13.10 -12.82 7.89
N GLN A 97 -13.35 -11.52 7.63
CA GLN A 97 -14.49 -10.76 8.13
C GLN A 97 -15.80 -11.21 7.51
N GLU A 98 -15.85 -11.57 6.23
CA GLU A 98 -17.05 -12.16 5.62
C GLU A 98 -17.38 -13.52 6.26
N ALA A 99 -16.36 -14.35 6.54
CA ALA A 99 -16.53 -15.61 7.26
C ALA A 99 -16.87 -15.42 8.75
N ALA A 100 -16.28 -14.41 9.41
CA ALA A 100 -16.52 -14.09 10.81
C ALA A 100 -17.84 -13.31 11.03
N MET A 101 -18.31 -12.52 10.06
CA MET A 101 -19.62 -11.84 10.12
C MET A 101 -20.78 -12.82 9.93
N GLN A 102 -20.51 -13.99 9.34
CA GLN A 102 -21.39 -15.16 9.46
C GLN A 102 -21.42 -15.76 10.89
N SER A 103 -20.51 -15.35 11.78
CA SER A 103 -20.34 -15.86 13.15
C SER A 103 -20.52 -14.80 14.27
N VAL A 104 -20.42 -13.49 14.01
CA VAL A 104 -20.32 -12.41 15.02
C VAL A 104 -21.44 -11.37 14.87
N LEU A 105 -22.70 -11.81 14.82
CA LEU A 105 -23.85 -10.91 14.99
C LEU A 105 -24.04 -10.43 16.46
N ASN A 106 -23.05 -10.58 17.37
CA ASN A 106 -23.33 -10.58 18.81
C ASN A 106 -22.55 -9.69 19.81
N GLU A 107 -21.42 -8.96 19.55
CA GLU A 107 -20.71 -8.38 20.75
C GLU A 107 -19.73 -7.17 20.69
N SER A 108 -19.55 -6.35 19.63
CA SER A 108 -18.45 -5.34 19.58
C SER A 108 -18.83 -3.84 19.39
N GLU A 109 -20.01 -3.38 19.81
CA GLU A 109 -20.50 -2.01 19.48
C GLU A 109 -19.96 -0.85 20.35
N SER A 110 -19.33 -1.08 21.52
CA SER A 110 -19.20 -0.03 22.54
C SER A 110 -18.07 1.01 22.38
N ASP A 111 -16.97 0.76 21.65
CA ASP A 111 -15.79 1.67 21.65
C ASP A 111 -15.73 2.62 20.43
N ALA A 112 -16.27 2.20 19.29
CA ALA A 112 -16.32 3.01 18.08
C ALA A 112 -17.32 4.18 18.18
N TRP A 113 -18.41 3.99 18.94
CA TRP A 113 -19.49 4.96 19.05
C TRP A 113 -19.03 6.29 19.67
N THR A 114 -18.16 6.23 20.68
CA THR A 114 -17.59 7.40 21.38
C THR A 114 -16.89 8.38 20.44
N HIS A 115 -16.27 7.88 19.37
CA HIS A 115 -15.53 8.70 18.39
C HIS A 115 -16.41 9.15 17.20
N ILE A 116 -17.50 8.42 16.92
CA ILE A 116 -18.39 8.68 15.77
C ILE A 116 -19.49 9.66 16.14
N ALA A 117 -20.13 9.48 17.31
CA ALA A 117 -21.31 10.23 17.73
C ALA A 117 -21.15 11.76 17.63
N PRO A 118 -20.03 12.39 18.06
CA PRO A 118 -19.90 13.86 18.04
C PRO A 118 -19.83 14.49 16.63
N LEU A 119 -19.51 13.70 15.61
CA LEU A 119 -19.27 14.17 14.24
C LEU A 119 -20.27 13.59 13.22
N LEU A 120 -21.16 12.71 13.68
CA LEU A 120 -22.08 11.95 12.84
C LEU A 120 -23.02 12.86 12.05
N ASP A 121 -23.65 13.82 12.70
CA ASP A 121 -24.59 14.74 12.05
C ASP A 121 -23.89 15.61 10.99
N THR A 122 -22.65 16.02 11.26
CA THR A 122 -21.84 16.77 10.29
C THR A 122 -21.46 15.90 9.09
N ALA A 123 -21.18 14.62 9.31
CA ALA A 123 -20.88 13.66 8.26
C ALA A 123 -22.11 13.36 7.39
N LEU A 124 -23.28 13.18 8.02
CA LEU A 124 -24.56 12.93 7.36
C LEU A 124 -25.00 14.13 6.52
N ALA A 125 -24.82 15.37 7.02
CA ALA A 125 -25.13 16.59 6.29
C ALA A 125 -24.30 16.79 5.01
N ARG A 126 -23.19 16.07 4.85
CA ARG A 126 -22.36 16.08 3.62
C ARG A 126 -22.78 15.04 2.59
N LEU A 127 -23.71 14.14 2.93
CA LEU A 127 -24.31 13.25 1.96
C LEU A 127 -25.32 14.01 1.09
N GLY A 128 -25.51 13.57 -0.15
CA GLY A 128 -26.63 14.06 -0.95
C GLY A 128 -27.94 13.48 -0.39
N GLU A 129 -29.05 14.20 -0.55
CA GLU A 129 -30.38 13.88 -0.01
C GLU A 129 -30.74 12.38 -0.11
N LYS A 130 -30.70 11.79 -1.31
CA LYS A 130 -31.02 10.36 -1.51
C LYS A 130 -30.05 9.40 -0.80
N ASP A 131 -28.79 9.80 -0.60
CA ASP A 131 -27.80 8.99 0.12
C ASP A 131 -27.98 9.13 1.64
N HIS A 132 -28.35 10.32 2.11
CA HIS A 132 -28.74 10.59 3.49
C HIS A 132 -29.97 9.76 3.87
N ASP A 133 -31.05 9.86 3.10
CA ASP A 133 -32.32 9.18 3.39
C ASP A 133 -32.15 7.66 3.36
N ALA A 134 -31.32 7.14 2.45
CA ALA A 134 -30.99 5.72 2.42
C ALA A 134 -30.30 5.24 3.71
N ILE A 135 -29.45 6.07 4.34
CA ILE A 135 -28.79 5.75 5.62
C ILE A 135 -29.79 5.83 6.78
N VAL A 136 -30.63 6.87 6.82
CA VAL A 136 -31.66 7.05 7.85
C VAL A 136 -32.65 5.89 7.85
N LEU A 137 -33.25 5.61 6.69
CA LEU A 137 -34.24 4.53 6.54
C LEU A 137 -33.63 3.16 6.92
N ARG A 138 -32.38 2.90 6.53
CA ARG A 138 -31.74 1.60 6.76
C ARG A 138 -31.29 1.41 8.20
N PHE A 139 -30.64 2.39 8.80
CA PHE A 139 -29.92 2.23 10.07
C PHE A 139 -30.59 2.91 11.27
N PHE A 140 -31.40 3.95 11.06
CA PHE A 140 -32.12 4.65 12.13
C PHE A 140 -33.56 4.13 12.26
N GLU A 141 -34.21 3.85 11.13
CA GLU A 141 -35.56 3.26 11.12
C GLU A 141 -35.57 1.73 11.01
N GLY A 142 -34.41 1.09 10.81
CA GLY A 142 -34.27 -0.37 10.77
C GLY A 142 -34.92 -1.06 9.57
N ARG A 143 -35.27 -0.33 8.50
CA ARG A 143 -35.97 -0.90 7.33
C ARG A 143 -35.09 -1.87 6.54
N SER A 144 -35.70 -2.87 5.92
CA SER A 144 -35.04 -3.78 4.99
C SER A 144 -34.62 -3.07 3.69
N LEU A 145 -33.65 -3.62 2.95
CA LEU A 145 -33.19 -3.02 1.69
C LEU A 145 -34.30 -2.95 0.62
N ASN A 146 -35.25 -3.87 0.66
CA ASN A 146 -36.45 -3.85 -0.17
C ASN A 146 -37.33 -2.64 0.18
N GLU A 147 -37.64 -2.44 1.46
CA GLU A 147 -38.43 -1.29 1.94
C GLU A 147 -37.74 0.06 1.70
N VAL A 148 -36.40 0.11 1.85
CA VAL A 148 -35.60 1.28 1.50
C VAL A 148 -35.67 1.56 -0.01
N GLY A 149 -35.63 0.52 -0.84
CA GLY A 149 -35.84 0.62 -2.28
C GLY A 149 -37.22 1.18 -2.61
N ALA A 150 -38.27 0.59 -2.03
CA ALA A 150 -39.65 1.04 -2.22
C ALA A 150 -39.84 2.52 -1.81
N ALA A 151 -39.32 2.92 -0.65
CA ALA A 151 -39.39 4.30 -0.16
C ALA A 151 -38.62 5.29 -1.06
N LEU A 152 -37.51 4.87 -1.67
CA LEU A 152 -36.70 5.70 -2.55
C LEU A 152 -37.09 5.59 -4.04
N GLY A 153 -38.15 4.84 -4.36
CA GLY A 153 -38.59 4.59 -5.74
C GLY A 153 -37.55 3.83 -6.58
N ALA A 154 -36.84 2.88 -5.98
CA ALA A 154 -35.76 2.12 -6.58
C ALA A 154 -35.87 0.62 -6.31
N SER A 155 -35.16 -0.21 -7.08
CA SER A 155 -35.05 -1.64 -6.77
C SER A 155 -34.22 -1.88 -5.51
N GLU A 156 -34.44 -3.02 -4.86
CA GLU A 156 -33.65 -3.47 -3.70
C GLU A 156 -32.13 -3.40 -3.99
N GLU A 157 -31.70 -3.81 -5.18
CA GLU A 157 -30.27 -3.76 -5.53
C GLU A 157 -29.74 -2.36 -5.79
N ALA A 158 -30.59 -1.45 -6.24
CA ALA A 158 -30.24 -0.04 -6.34
C ALA A 158 -30.15 0.60 -4.95
N ALA A 159 -31.01 0.22 -4.00
CA ALA A 159 -30.94 0.63 -2.60
C ALA A 159 -29.67 0.11 -1.93
N LYS A 160 -29.35 -1.18 -2.09
CA LYS A 160 -28.11 -1.80 -1.58
C LYS A 160 -26.86 -1.09 -2.07
N LYS A 161 -26.75 -0.83 -3.38
CA LYS A 161 -25.63 -0.08 -3.95
C LYS A 161 -25.54 1.36 -3.40
N ARG A 162 -26.69 2.00 -3.17
CA ARG A 162 -26.77 3.36 -2.64
C ARG A 162 -26.35 3.45 -1.18
N VAL A 163 -26.86 2.56 -0.32
CA VAL A 163 -26.45 2.44 1.09
C VAL A 163 -24.93 2.21 1.18
N ASN A 164 -24.39 1.26 0.41
CA ASN A 164 -22.94 1.00 0.41
C ASN A 164 -22.11 2.22 -0.02
N ARG A 165 -22.59 2.97 -1.02
CA ARG A 165 -21.93 4.21 -1.45
C ARG A 165 -21.96 5.29 -0.36
N ALA A 166 -23.08 5.44 0.32
CA ALA A 166 -23.23 6.41 1.39
C ALA A 166 -22.31 6.09 2.59
N VAL A 167 -22.20 4.82 2.97
CA VAL A 167 -21.24 4.37 4.01
C VAL A 167 -19.79 4.67 3.63
N GLU A 168 -19.38 4.45 2.37
CA GLU A 168 -18.01 4.75 1.93
C GLU A 168 -17.71 6.27 1.94
N LYS A 169 -18.72 7.11 1.67
CA LYS A 169 -18.60 8.57 1.80
C LYS A 169 -18.40 9.01 3.24
N LEU A 170 -19.17 8.44 4.18
CA LEU A 170 -18.98 8.68 5.62
C LEU A 170 -17.58 8.24 6.06
N ARG A 171 -17.12 7.06 5.63
CA ARG A 171 -15.75 6.59 5.90
C ARG A 171 -14.69 7.58 5.42
N THR A 172 -14.86 8.10 4.20
CA THR A 172 -13.92 9.08 3.62
C THR A 172 -13.91 10.39 4.41
N PHE A 173 -15.06 10.85 4.90
CA PHE A 173 -15.18 12.05 5.73
C PHE A 173 -14.34 11.94 7.00
N PHE A 174 -14.49 10.85 7.75
CA PHE A 174 -13.73 10.63 8.99
C PHE A 174 -12.22 10.49 8.75
N THR A 175 -11.80 9.96 7.59
CA THR A 175 -10.37 9.84 7.27
C THR A 175 -9.69 11.15 6.87
N LYS A 176 -10.42 12.15 6.33
CA LYS A 176 -9.82 13.37 5.76
C LYS A 176 -9.51 14.47 6.78
N HIS A 177 -10.03 14.38 8.00
CA HIS A 177 -10.00 15.47 8.98
C HIS A 177 -8.88 15.34 10.02
N SER A 178 -7.71 14.79 9.65
CA SER A 178 -6.57 14.60 10.56
C SER A 178 -5.28 15.37 10.16
N VAL A 179 -5.04 16.49 10.88
CA VAL A 179 -3.75 17.16 11.21
C VAL A 179 -3.05 18.05 10.14
N THR A 180 -2.76 19.30 10.53
CA THR A 180 -1.83 20.26 9.87
C THR A 180 -0.49 20.32 10.63
N LEU A 181 0.65 20.12 9.95
CA LEU A 181 2.01 20.13 10.55
C LEU A 181 2.91 21.20 9.89
N SER A 182 3.81 21.81 10.66
CA SER A 182 4.79 22.78 10.14
C SER A 182 5.96 22.09 9.43
N ALA A 183 6.62 22.78 8.48
CA ALA A 183 7.79 22.26 7.77
C ALA A 183 8.95 21.90 8.72
N ALA A 184 9.17 22.69 9.77
CA ALA A 184 10.18 22.41 10.80
C ALA A 184 9.86 21.12 11.58
N THR A 185 8.59 20.89 11.88
CA THR A 185 8.13 19.65 12.53
C THR A 185 8.32 18.44 11.62
N ILE A 186 8.06 18.58 10.31
CA ILE A 186 8.28 17.52 9.33
C ILE A 186 9.77 17.18 9.22
N VAL A 187 10.65 18.19 9.10
CA VAL A 187 12.10 17.97 9.02
C VAL A 187 12.63 17.32 10.30
N GLY A 188 12.25 17.82 11.47
CA GLY A 188 12.65 17.24 12.75
C GLY A 188 12.25 15.77 12.90
N ALA A 189 10.99 15.44 12.57
CA ALA A 189 10.48 14.07 12.65
C ALA A 189 11.14 13.12 11.62
N VAL A 190 11.44 13.61 10.41
CA VAL A 190 12.16 12.83 9.40
C VAL A 190 13.59 12.57 9.87
N SER A 191 14.30 13.58 10.36
CA SER A 191 15.67 13.42 10.85
C SER A 191 15.78 12.46 12.04
N SER A 192 14.79 12.41 12.93
CA SER A 192 14.80 11.52 14.10
C SER A 192 14.33 10.10 13.82
N SER A 193 13.50 9.87 12.80
CA SER A 193 12.73 8.62 12.66
C SER A 193 12.68 8.04 11.25
N ALA A 194 13.43 8.60 10.29
CA ALA A 194 13.44 8.12 8.91
C ALA A 194 14.11 6.74 8.72
N VAL A 195 14.97 6.30 9.64
CA VAL A 195 15.65 5.01 9.54
C VAL A 195 15.59 4.29 10.89
N GLN A 196 15.01 3.10 10.89
CA GLN A 196 15.02 2.12 11.96
C GLN A 196 15.90 0.93 11.56
N ALA A 197 16.55 0.31 12.54
CA ALA A 197 17.41 -0.85 12.31
C ALA A 197 16.55 -2.06 11.92
N ALA A 198 16.95 -2.74 10.83
CA ALA A 198 16.38 -4.02 10.47
C ALA A 198 16.87 -5.11 11.42
N PRO A 199 16.09 -6.19 11.64
CA PRO A 199 16.54 -7.35 12.40
C PRO A 199 17.84 -7.93 11.84
N VAL A 200 18.79 -8.27 12.72
CA VAL A 200 20.17 -8.65 12.35
C VAL A 200 20.21 -9.90 11.44
N ALA A 201 19.23 -10.80 11.57
CA ALA A 201 19.12 -12.00 10.75
C ALA A 201 18.63 -11.73 9.31
N LEU A 202 17.98 -10.58 9.07
CA LEU A 202 17.32 -10.28 7.80
C LEU A 202 18.31 -10.10 6.65
N ALA A 203 19.49 -9.52 6.91
CA ALA A 203 20.50 -9.33 5.86
C ALA A 203 20.99 -10.67 5.30
N LYS A 204 21.20 -11.67 6.16
CA LYS A 204 21.65 -13.00 5.75
C LYS A 204 20.58 -13.75 4.97
N SER A 205 19.33 -13.71 5.42
CA SER A 205 18.23 -14.40 4.74
C SER A 205 17.94 -13.78 3.36
N VAL A 206 17.96 -12.46 3.26
CA VAL A 206 17.76 -11.74 2.00
C VAL A 206 18.81 -12.11 0.95
N THR A 207 20.09 -12.10 1.32
CA THR A 207 21.18 -12.46 0.42
C THR A 207 21.01 -13.92 -0.06
N ALA A 208 20.81 -14.86 0.85
CA ALA A 208 20.64 -16.28 0.50
C ALA A 208 19.46 -16.52 -0.45
N VAL A 209 18.32 -15.87 -0.19
CA VAL A 209 17.11 -16.02 -1.00
C VAL A 209 17.28 -15.43 -2.40
N ALA A 210 17.97 -14.30 -2.52
CA ALA A 210 18.30 -13.69 -3.80
C ALA A 210 19.22 -14.58 -4.65
N PHE A 211 20.22 -15.23 -4.02
CA PHE A 211 21.16 -16.13 -4.71
C PHE A 211 20.55 -17.46 -5.13
N ALA A 212 19.65 -18.02 -4.33
CA ALA A 212 18.93 -19.24 -4.68
C ALA A 212 17.93 -19.07 -5.84
N LYS A 213 17.97 -17.94 -6.58
CA LYS A 213 17.00 -17.56 -7.63
C LYS A 213 15.54 -17.63 -7.18
N GLY A 214 15.30 -17.58 -5.88
CA GLY A 214 13.98 -17.71 -5.28
C GLY A 214 13.50 -19.15 -5.00
N ALA A 215 14.37 -20.15 -5.09
CA ALA A 215 14.03 -21.56 -4.80
C ALA A 215 13.63 -21.83 -3.33
N ALA A 216 13.99 -20.93 -2.41
CA ALA A 216 13.63 -21.01 -0.98
C ALA A 216 12.62 -19.93 -0.54
N VAL A 217 11.86 -19.35 -1.49
CA VAL A 217 10.91 -18.27 -1.22
C VAL A 217 9.56 -18.83 -0.77
N SER A 218 9.02 -18.35 0.35
CA SER A 218 7.68 -18.70 0.81
C SER A 218 6.60 -18.34 -0.23
N ALA A 219 5.50 -19.08 -0.26
CA ALA A 219 4.37 -18.80 -1.14
C ALA A 219 3.85 -17.36 -0.97
N SER A 220 3.80 -16.86 0.27
CA SER A 220 3.41 -15.47 0.59
C SER A 220 4.32 -14.47 -0.12
N THR A 221 5.64 -14.62 0.03
CA THR A 221 6.64 -13.76 -0.61
C THR A 221 6.60 -13.81 -2.14
N LEU A 222 6.25 -14.97 -2.74
CA LEU A 222 6.10 -15.09 -4.19
C LEU A 222 4.88 -14.34 -4.72
N THR A 223 3.73 -14.42 -4.02
CA THR A 223 2.54 -13.64 -4.38
C THR A 223 2.77 -12.13 -4.27
N LEU A 224 3.53 -11.70 -3.24
CA LEU A 224 3.94 -10.32 -3.07
C LEU A 224 4.82 -9.83 -4.22
N LEU A 225 5.79 -10.67 -4.62
CA LEU A 225 6.73 -10.40 -5.70
C LEU A 225 6.03 -10.19 -7.05
N GLU A 226 5.12 -11.10 -7.42
CA GLU A 226 4.40 -10.98 -8.69
C GLU A 226 3.50 -9.75 -8.75
N GLY A 227 2.77 -9.47 -7.66
CA GLY A 227 1.89 -8.30 -7.61
C GLY A 227 2.68 -6.99 -7.64
N ALA A 228 3.83 -6.91 -6.94
CA ALA A 228 4.70 -5.74 -6.99
C ALA A 228 5.24 -5.47 -8.40
N LEU A 229 5.69 -6.51 -9.11
CA LEU A 229 6.17 -6.41 -10.49
C LEU A 229 5.06 -5.92 -11.45
N LYS A 230 3.82 -6.42 -11.30
CA LYS A 230 2.66 -5.96 -12.08
C LYS A 230 2.37 -4.47 -11.83
N ILE A 231 2.37 -4.04 -10.57
CA ILE A 231 2.17 -2.62 -10.20
C ILE A 231 3.27 -1.74 -10.79
N MET A 232 4.54 -2.16 -10.73
CA MET A 232 5.65 -1.45 -11.34
C MET A 232 5.49 -1.29 -12.86
N ALA A 233 5.07 -2.35 -13.55
CA ALA A 233 4.83 -2.31 -14.99
C ALA A 233 3.68 -1.36 -15.37
N TRP A 234 2.54 -1.47 -14.66
CA TRP A 234 1.38 -0.59 -14.87
C TRP A 234 1.69 0.87 -14.59
N THR A 235 2.51 1.16 -13.57
CA THR A 235 2.86 2.54 -13.24
C THR A 235 3.77 3.16 -14.30
N LYS A 236 4.74 2.40 -14.83
CA LYS A 236 5.56 2.84 -15.97
C LYS A 236 4.72 3.12 -17.22
N ALA A 237 3.75 2.25 -17.53
CA ALA A 237 2.86 2.43 -18.67
C ALA A 237 1.99 3.69 -18.53
N LYS A 238 1.40 3.93 -17.35
CA LYS A 238 0.60 5.13 -17.08
C LYS A 238 1.42 6.42 -17.17
N THR A 239 2.64 6.44 -16.63
CA THR A 239 3.51 7.63 -16.73
C THR A 239 3.93 7.90 -18.16
N ALA A 240 4.15 6.85 -18.98
CA ALA A 240 4.43 7.03 -20.39
C ALA A 240 3.24 7.70 -21.11
N ILE A 241 2.02 7.19 -20.90
CA ILE A 241 0.79 7.74 -21.51
C ILE A 241 0.53 9.20 -21.12
N VAL A 242 0.75 9.56 -19.85
CA VAL A 242 0.54 10.95 -19.39
C VAL A 242 1.57 11.91 -19.99
N VAL A 243 2.82 11.47 -20.17
CA VAL A 243 3.86 12.29 -20.82
C VAL A 243 3.60 12.44 -22.31
N THR A 244 3.14 11.41 -23.02
CA THR A 244 2.73 11.55 -24.43
C THR A 244 1.51 12.44 -24.58
N ALA A 245 0.52 12.33 -23.69
CA ALA A 245 -0.66 13.20 -23.72
C ALA A 245 -0.32 14.67 -23.44
N ALA A 246 0.60 14.93 -22.50
CA ALA A 246 1.09 16.28 -22.23
C ALA A 246 1.90 16.86 -23.40
N ALA A 247 2.75 16.05 -24.06
CA ALA A 247 3.53 16.48 -25.22
C ALA A 247 2.67 16.77 -26.46
N LEU A 248 1.59 16.00 -26.66
CA LEU A 248 0.62 16.23 -27.73
C LEU A 248 -0.24 17.49 -27.48
N ALA A 249 -0.57 17.79 -26.23
CA ALA A 249 -1.32 19.00 -25.88
C ALA A 249 -0.52 20.30 -26.04
N THR A 250 0.82 20.25 -25.96
CA THR A 250 1.69 21.41 -26.20
C THR A 250 2.09 21.59 -27.67
N GLY A 251 1.74 20.65 -28.55
CA GLY A 251 2.14 20.65 -29.96
C GLY A 251 1.12 21.24 -30.94
N THR A 252 -0.04 21.72 -30.49
CA THR A 252 -1.13 22.21 -31.36
C THR A 252 -1.32 23.73 -31.34
N THR A 253 -0.31 24.49 -30.91
CA THR A 253 -0.32 25.96 -30.97
C THR A 253 0.87 26.47 -31.77
N THR A 254 0.77 26.34 -33.10
CA THR A 254 1.53 27.13 -34.09
C THR A 254 0.70 27.28 -35.33
#